data_AF-A0A4Q7TYX0-F1
#
_entry.id   AF-A0A4Q7TYX0-F1
#
_cell.length_a   1.000
_cell.length_b   1.000
_cell.length_c   1.000
_cell.angle_alpha   90.00
_cell.angle_beta   90.00
_cell.angle_gamma   90.00
#
_symmetry.space_group_name_H-M   'P 1'
#
loop_
_entity.id
_entity.type
_entity.pdbx_description
1 polymer ?
#
loop_
_entity_poly.entity_id
_entity_poly.type
_entity_poly.pdbx_seq_one_letter_code
_entity_poly.pdbx_strand_id
1 'polypeptide(L)'
;MKPLKTATALLATLALTSTLAACSGGGDGATAGNTGSNPSLDETFDWSRASHGPVKTVQFVLPDELVAIAPELENLTAVPVSATARELDSASMCAVDIAYDFPQGTEALAGPDVADDGEIARMAAEQAYDALHAVYIEGIEMPEGVDDPDELRSIAEEQVREHFKALNPPTEAELDEAVKQIMSDQYDRVFAEYFDPAKATQSEQQGRTDGQNLFGADAKPIEELDSSDPERGKYYSADLETLTTVWDCASDPLDASTYESAWFQVLTSDDEQHSFAVAHITSTKNGDIYIFDAEIRDYETDVNGDWIAD
;
A
#
# COMPACT_ATOMS: atom_id res chain seq x y z
N MET A 1 18.77 41.45 22.07
CA MET A 1 18.18 40.66 23.17
C MET A 1 17.66 39.37 22.55
N LYS A 2 18.29 38.23 22.89
CA LYS A 2 17.85 36.88 22.52
C LYS A 2 16.72 36.44 23.45
N PRO A 3 15.80 35.59 23.00
CA PRO A 3 15.29 34.53 23.84
C PRO A 3 15.84 33.19 23.36
N LEU A 4 16.63 32.59 24.26
CA LEU A 4 16.96 31.17 24.29
C LEU A 4 15.66 30.40 24.50
N LYS A 5 15.30 29.45 23.62
CA LYS A 5 14.31 28.43 23.93
C LYS A 5 15.04 27.09 24.00
N THR A 6 15.00 26.55 25.20
CA THR A 6 15.52 25.28 25.67
C THR A 6 14.86 24.14 24.90
N ALA A 7 15.64 23.31 24.22
CA ALA A 7 15.20 22.03 23.70
C ALA A 7 15.22 21.02 24.85
N THR A 8 14.03 20.60 25.30
CA THR A 8 13.86 19.50 26.24
C THR A 8 13.80 18.23 25.39
N ALA A 9 14.86 17.43 25.44
CA ALA A 9 14.86 16.08 24.90
C ALA A 9 13.90 15.21 25.74
N LEU A 10 12.84 14.68 25.13
CA LEU A 10 12.07 13.58 25.70
C LEU A 10 12.77 12.27 25.30
N LEU A 11 13.26 11.56 26.32
CA LEU A 11 13.67 10.16 26.22
C LEU A 11 12.41 9.30 26.18
N ALA A 12 12.18 8.59 25.08
CA ALA A 12 11.22 7.49 25.02
C ALA A 12 11.80 6.29 25.80
N THR A 13 11.22 5.98 26.96
CA THR A 13 11.55 4.80 27.74
C THR A 13 10.72 3.62 27.25
N LEU A 14 11.35 2.68 26.52
CA LEU A 14 10.87 1.30 26.42
C LEU A 14 10.90 0.68 27.83
N ALA A 15 9.74 0.34 28.37
CA ALA A 15 9.63 -0.37 29.64
C ALA A 15 9.40 -1.87 29.38
N LEU A 16 10.50 -2.61 29.29
CA LEU A 16 10.55 -4.06 29.49
C LEU A 16 10.09 -4.37 30.93
N THR A 17 9.04 -5.17 31.07
CA THR A 17 8.70 -5.82 32.35
C THR A 17 8.66 -7.33 32.18
N SER A 18 9.83 -7.96 32.31
CA SER A 18 9.98 -9.40 32.43
C SER A 18 9.83 -9.81 33.90
N THR A 19 8.67 -10.38 34.26
CA THR A 19 8.54 -11.10 35.52
C THR A 19 9.08 -12.52 35.36
N LEU A 20 10.28 -12.76 35.91
CA LEU A 20 10.82 -14.11 36.10
C LEU A 20 9.93 -14.88 37.10
N ALA A 21 9.14 -15.83 36.60
CA ALA A 21 8.55 -16.87 37.42
C ALA A 21 9.48 -18.09 37.42
N ALA A 22 10.21 -18.26 38.52
CA ALA A 22 10.91 -19.49 38.84
C ALA A 22 9.90 -20.58 39.25
N CYS A 23 9.93 -21.75 38.61
CA CYS A 23 9.38 -22.96 39.20
C CYS A 23 10.29 -24.17 38.94
N SER A 24 10.85 -24.65 40.04
CA SER A 24 11.57 -25.91 40.22
C SER A 24 10.57 -27.07 40.25
N GLY A 25 10.88 -28.20 39.62
CA GLY A 25 10.31 -29.49 40.00
C GLY A 25 10.42 -30.57 38.93
N GLY A 26 11.33 -31.53 39.11
CA GLY A 26 11.43 -32.73 38.27
C GLY A 26 10.45 -33.84 38.64
N GLY A 27 10.22 -34.77 37.70
CA GLY A 27 9.55 -36.04 37.94
C GLY A 27 9.04 -36.70 36.65
N ASP A 28 9.58 -37.88 36.33
CA ASP A 28 9.30 -38.74 35.17
C ASP A 28 7.84 -39.23 35.04
N GLY A 29 7.40 -39.55 33.81
CA GLY A 29 6.26 -40.44 33.59
C GLY A 29 5.59 -40.32 32.22
N ALA A 30 5.70 -41.37 31.40
CA ALA A 30 5.14 -41.46 30.05
C ALA A 30 3.61 -41.68 29.98
N THR A 31 3.09 -41.38 28.78
CA THR A 31 1.92 -41.93 28.05
C THR A 31 0.52 -41.30 28.18
N ALA A 32 0.11 -40.77 27.02
CA ALA A 32 -1.15 -40.99 26.29
C ALA A 32 -2.45 -40.28 26.73
N GLY A 33 -2.87 -39.36 25.85
CA GLY A 33 -4.25 -39.20 25.43
C GLY A 33 -5.06 -38.15 26.18
N ASN A 34 -5.18 -36.95 25.62
CA ASN A 34 -6.47 -36.25 25.60
C ASN A 34 -6.49 -35.08 24.62
N THR A 35 -7.52 -35.08 23.77
CA THR A 35 -8.30 -33.93 23.29
C THR A 35 -7.59 -32.59 23.19
N GLY A 36 -7.31 -32.18 21.94
CA GLY A 36 -6.84 -30.85 21.57
C GLY A 36 -7.68 -29.76 22.22
N SER A 37 -7.16 -29.24 23.32
CA SER A 37 -7.54 -27.93 23.83
C SER A 37 -6.63 -26.98 23.08
N ASN A 38 -7.19 -26.17 22.20
CA ASN A 38 -6.46 -25.10 21.55
C ASN A 38 -5.88 -24.23 22.68
N PRO A 39 -4.55 -24.13 22.85
CA PRO A 39 -4.01 -23.23 23.86
C PRO A 39 -4.52 -21.83 23.52
N SER A 40 -4.99 -21.07 24.52
CA SER A 40 -5.19 -19.63 24.35
C SER A 40 -3.83 -19.07 23.92
N LEU A 41 -3.69 -18.74 22.65
CA LEU A 41 -2.51 -18.06 22.16
C LEU A 41 -2.51 -16.67 22.81
N ASP A 42 -1.35 -16.23 23.29
CA ASP A 42 -1.19 -14.86 23.79
C ASP A 42 -1.71 -13.88 22.74
N GLU A 43 -2.30 -12.75 23.14
CA GLU A 43 -2.82 -11.72 22.23
C GLU A 43 -1.70 -11.03 21.42
N THR A 44 -0.46 -11.52 21.48
CA THR A 44 0.70 -10.97 20.78
C THR A 44 1.13 -11.87 19.64
N PHE A 45 1.27 -11.28 18.46
CA PHE A 45 1.89 -11.87 17.29
C PHE A 45 3.32 -11.37 17.15
N ASP A 46 4.28 -12.28 17.30
CA ASP A 46 5.71 -12.01 17.35
C ASP A 46 6.48 -12.56 16.14
N TRP A 47 5.78 -12.95 15.06
CA TRP A 47 6.39 -13.43 13.81
C TRP A 47 7.25 -14.69 13.92
N SER A 48 7.36 -15.32 15.09
CA SER A 48 8.03 -16.62 15.29
C SER A 48 7.29 -17.79 14.60
N ARG A 49 6.10 -17.50 14.09
CA ARG A 49 5.16 -18.41 13.44
C ARG A 49 4.40 -17.66 12.36
N ALA A 50 4.09 -18.35 11.27
CA ALA A 50 3.32 -17.77 10.16
C ALA A 50 1.83 -17.57 10.49
N SER A 51 1.29 -18.18 11.56
CA SER A 51 -0.14 -18.11 11.89
C SER A 51 -0.45 -17.89 13.37
N HIS A 52 -1.62 -17.30 13.63
CA HIS A 52 -2.08 -16.89 14.95
C HIS A 52 -3.62 -16.90 15.05
N GLY A 53 -4.16 -17.07 16.26
CA GLY A 53 -5.60 -17.02 16.53
C GLY A 53 -6.22 -18.38 16.86
N PRO A 54 -7.51 -18.42 17.28
CA PRO A 54 -8.44 -17.30 17.32
C PRO A 54 -8.18 -16.32 18.47
N VAL A 55 -8.28 -15.02 18.18
CA VAL A 55 -8.23 -13.94 19.18
C VAL A 55 -9.26 -12.85 18.86
N LYS A 56 -9.64 -12.02 19.84
CA LYS A 56 -10.49 -10.83 19.61
C LYS A 56 -9.67 -9.60 19.23
N THR A 57 -8.48 -9.55 19.80
CA THR A 57 -7.48 -8.51 19.59
C THR A 57 -6.12 -9.19 19.45
N VAL A 58 -5.31 -8.69 18.53
CA VAL A 58 -3.91 -9.09 18.37
C VAL A 58 -3.02 -7.84 18.37
N GLN A 59 -1.89 -7.92 19.06
CA GLN A 59 -0.81 -6.93 19.07
C GLN A 59 0.31 -7.41 18.16
N PHE A 60 0.87 -6.54 17.32
CA PHE A 60 1.99 -6.90 16.44
C PHE A 60 3.30 -6.41 17.06
N VAL A 61 4.27 -7.31 17.20
CA VAL A 61 5.59 -6.99 17.77
C VAL A 61 6.67 -7.64 16.93
N LEU A 62 7.59 -6.87 16.36
CA LEU A 62 8.77 -7.44 15.70
C LEU A 62 9.74 -8.03 16.75
N PRO A 63 10.35 -9.20 16.50
CA PRO A 63 11.36 -9.78 17.38
C PRO A 63 12.57 -8.86 17.59
N ASP A 64 13.04 -8.72 18.84
CA ASP A 64 14.23 -7.92 19.17
C ASP A 64 15.48 -8.32 18.36
N GLU A 65 15.63 -9.61 18.07
CA GLU A 65 16.74 -10.16 17.30
C GLU A 65 16.69 -9.71 15.84
N LEU A 66 15.49 -9.68 15.24
CA LEU A 66 15.27 -9.14 13.90
C LEU A 66 15.55 -7.64 13.87
N VAL A 67 15.04 -6.90 14.87
CA VAL A 67 15.27 -5.46 15.01
C VAL A 67 16.75 -5.13 15.11
N ALA A 68 17.56 -6.00 15.72
CA ALA A 68 19.00 -5.79 15.85
C ALA A 68 19.78 -5.98 14.54
N ILE A 69 19.24 -6.72 13.57
CA ILE A 69 19.94 -7.05 12.32
C ILE A 69 19.37 -6.34 11.09
N ALA A 70 18.16 -5.78 11.18
CA ALA A 70 17.45 -5.14 10.07
C ALA A 70 17.60 -3.60 10.10
N PRO A 71 18.61 -3.03 9.41
CA PRO A 71 18.82 -1.57 9.38
C PRO A 71 17.66 -0.82 8.70
N GLU A 72 16.88 -1.47 7.84
CA GLU A 72 15.73 -0.88 7.14
C GLU A 72 14.66 -0.36 8.11
N LEU A 73 14.59 -0.93 9.31
CA LEU A 73 13.64 -0.54 10.34
C LEU A 73 13.88 0.86 10.90
N GLU A 74 15.07 1.44 10.69
CA GLU A 74 15.32 2.86 10.98
C GLU A 74 14.45 3.80 10.13
N ASN A 75 13.96 3.32 8.97
CA ASN A 75 13.13 4.05 8.03
C ASN A 75 11.66 3.62 8.06
N LEU A 76 11.18 3.04 9.17
CA LEU A 76 9.76 2.72 9.33
C LEU A 76 8.90 3.99 9.19
N THR A 77 7.91 3.92 8.32
CA THR A 77 6.92 4.97 8.08
C THR A 77 5.57 4.63 8.69
N ALA A 78 5.24 3.35 8.80
CA ALA A 78 4.06 2.86 9.49
C ALA A 78 4.27 1.51 10.15
N VAL A 79 3.65 1.36 11.31
CA VAL A 79 3.74 0.19 12.16
C VAL A 79 2.33 -0.19 12.60
N PRO A 80 1.82 -1.39 12.28
CA PRO A 80 0.57 -1.84 12.84
C PRO A 80 0.82 -2.15 14.31
N VAL A 81 0.08 -1.50 15.21
CA VAL A 81 0.19 -1.72 16.66
C VAL A 81 -0.71 -2.88 17.06
N SER A 82 -1.95 -2.87 16.61
CA SER A 82 -2.92 -3.91 16.94
C SER A 82 -4.02 -4.04 15.90
N ALA A 83 -4.68 -5.19 15.89
CA ALA A 83 -5.92 -5.42 15.16
C ALA A 83 -7.00 -5.92 16.11
N THR A 84 -8.18 -5.32 16.09
CA THR A 84 -9.32 -5.66 16.96
C THR A 84 -10.58 -5.89 16.15
N ALA A 85 -11.32 -6.95 16.44
CA ALA A 85 -12.57 -7.22 15.76
C ALA A 85 -13.59 -6.13 16.10
N ARG A 86 -14.17 -5.50 15.07
CA ARG A 86 -15.22 -4.51 15.22
C ARG A 86 -16.57 -5.20 15.17
N GLU A 87 -17.40 -4.93 16.17
CA GLU A 87 -18.81 -5.31 16.15
C GLU A 87 -19.56 -4.43 15.15
N LEU A 88 -20.33 -5.07 14.26
CA LEU A 88 -21.25 -4.44 13.33
C LEU A 88 -22.68 -4.85 13.73
N ASP A 89 -23.66 -3.97 13.49
CA ASP A 89 -25.06 -4.30 13.74
C ASP A 89 -25.57 -5.38 12.77
N SER A 90 -24.99 -5.42 11.56
CA SER A 90 -25.19 -6.48 10.59
C SER A 90 -24.23 -7.65 10.80
N ALA A 91 -24.74 -8.88 10.59
CA ALA A 91 -23.93 -10.09 10.53
C ALA A 91 -23.54 -10.49 9.09
N SER A 92 -23.76 -9.61 8.10
CA SER A 92 -23.44 -9.86 6.69
C SER A 92 -21.94 -9.77 6.40
N MET A 93 -21.25 -8.85 7.07
CA MET A 93 -19.83 -8.55 6.89
C MET A 93 -19.10 -8.63 8.22
N CYS A 94 -17.78 -8.68 8.14
CA CYS A 94 -16.90 -8.56 9.28
C CYS A 94 -16.05 -7.31 9.13
N ALA A 95 -15.67 -6.73 10.25
CA ALA A 95 -14.80 -5.56 10.28
C ALA A 95 -13.69 -5.74 11.32
N VAL A 96 -12.54 -5.17 11.02
CA VAL A 96 -11.39 -5.13 11.92
C VAL A 96 -10.86 -3.70 11.95
N ASP A 97 -10.58 -3.22 13.15
CA ASP A 97 -9.86 -1.98 13.39
C ASP A 97 -8.38 -2.29 13.53
N ILE A 98 -7.58 -1.78 12.60
CA ILE A 98 -6.12 -1.87 12.65
C ILE A 98 -5.60 -0.51 13.12
N ALA A 99 -4.97 -0.48 14.28
CA ALA A 99 -4.30 0.70 14.81
C ALA A 99 -2.89 0.78 14.24
N TYR A 100 -2.48 1.97 13.78
CA TYR A 100 -1.16 2.25 13.24
C TYR A 100 -0.45 3.33 14.06
N ASP A 101 0.85 3.14 14.24
CA ASP A 101 1.78 4.20 14.61
C ASP A 101 2.53 4.64 13.35
N PHE A 102 2.81 5.95 13.26
CA PHE A 102 3.52 6.57 12.15
C PHE A 102 4.77 7.26 12.69
N PRO A 103 5.89 6.54 12.85
CA PRO A 103 7.09 7.07 13.51
C PRO A 103 7.65 8.34 12.85
N GLN A 104 7.43 8.50 11.55
CA GLN A 104 7.85 9.65 10.76
C GLN A 104 6.73 10.66 10.48
N GLY A 105 5.54 10.45 11.06
CA GLY A 105 4.31 11.17 10.75
C GLY A 105 3.61 10.65 9.50
N THR A 106 2.35 11.00 9.34
CA THR A 106 1.50 10.55 8.23
C THR A 106 1.91 11.14 6.87
N GLU A 107 2.66 12.26 6.88
CA GLU A 107 3.19 12.92 5.68
C GLU A 107 4.13 12.00 4.88
N ALA A 108 4.86 11.11 5.55
CA ALA A 108 5.80 10.18 4.91
C ALA A 108 5.08 9.10 4.07
N LEU A 109 3.81 8.83 4.37
CA LEU A 109 3.01 7.80 3.72
C LEU A 109 1.98 8.35 2.74
N ALA A 110 1.55 9.60 2.95
CA ALA A 110 0.80 10.36 1.95
C ALA A 110 1.65 10.71 0.70
N GLY A 111 2.84 10.11 0.58
CA GLY A 111 3.71 10.23 -0.58
C GLY A 111 3.01 9.80 -1.88
N PRO A 112 3.49 10.31 -3.02
CA PRO A 112 2.92 10.05 -4.32
C PRO A 112 2.66 8.54 -4.56
N ASP A 113 1.40 8.17 -4.84
CA ASP A 113 1.06 6.90 -5.50
C ASP A 113 1.66 6.99 -6.92
N VAL A 114 2.89 6.55 -7.10
CA VAL A 114 3.62 6.81 -8.34
C VAL A 114 2.90 6.07 -9.46
N ALA A 115 2.09 6.80 -10.25
CA ALA A 115 1.54 6.33 -11.52
C ALA A 115 2.58 5.46 -12.23
N ASP A 116 2.18 4.28 -12.68
CA ASP A 116 3.10 3.45 -13.45
C ASP A 116 3.52 4.18 -14.73
N ASP A 117 4.66 3.77 -15.30
CA ASP A 117 5.23 4.41 -16.49
C ASP A 117 4.22 4.50 -17.67
N GLY A 118 3.24 3.59 -17.72
CA GLY A 118 2.18 3.57 -18.74
C GLY A 118 1.12 4.65 -18.52
N GLU A 119 0.67 4.85 -17.29
CA GLU A 119 -0.26 5.93 -16.96
C GLU A 119 0.38 7.32 -17.12
N ILE A 120 1.66 7.45 -16.75
CA ILE A 120 2.45 8.67 -17.02
C ILE A 120 2.55 8.92 -18.53
N ALA A 121 2.83 7.87 -19.31
CA ALA A 121 2.89 7.96 -20.76
C ALA A 121 1.56 8.40 -21.36
N ARG A 122 0.45 7.87 -20.86
CA ARG A 122 -0.90 8.23 -21.30
C ARG A 122 -1.21 9.69 -21.01
N MET A 123 -0.96 10.18 -19.80
CA MET A 123 -1.16 11.60 -19.47
C MET A 123 -0.26 12.54 -20.29
N ALA A 124 1.00 12.16 -20.51
CA ALA A 124 1.90 12.92 -21.38
C ALA A 124 1.42 12.92 -22.84
N ALA A 125 0.90 11.78 -23.31
CA ALA A 125 0.27 11.68 -24.62
C ALA A 125 -0.97 12.56 -24.71
N GLU A 126 -1.81 12.67 -23.66
CA GLU A 126 -3.00 13.54 -23.68
C GLU A 126 -2.65 14.98 -24.02
N GLN A 127 -1.62 15.51 -23.37
CA GLN A 127 -1.12 16.85 -23.65
C GLN A 127 -0.53 16.96 -25.07
N ALA A 128 0.15 15.92 -25.54
CA ALA A 128 0.72 15.89 -26.88
C ALA A 128 -0.36 15.81 -27.99
N TYR A 129 -1.44 15.05 -27.77
CA TYR A 129 -2.61 14.98 -28.65
C TYR A 129 -3.33 16.34 -28.67
N ASP A 130 -3.51 17.00 -27.52
CA ASP A 130 -4.09 18.34 -27.44
C ASP A 130 -3.24 19.38 -28.21
N ALA A 131 -1.91 19.26 -28.17
CA ALA A 131 -1.02 20.11 -28.96
C ALA A 131 -1.17 19.88 -30.47
N LEU A 132 -1.36 18.63 -30.90
CA LEU A 132 -1.67 18.30 -32.29
C LEU A 132 -3.03 18.87 -32.73
N HIS A 133 -4.03 18.84 -31.87
CA HIS A 133 -5.32 19.51 -32.10
C HIS A 133 -5.17 21.03 -32.24
N ALA A 134 -4.33 21.66 -31.42
CA ALA A 134 -4.12 23.10 -31.41
C ALA A 134 -3.52 23.64 -32.72
N VAL A 135 -2.81 22.80 -33.49
CA VAL A 135 -2.33 23.13 -34.85
C VAL A 135 -3.32 22.78 -35.96
N TYR A 136 -4.60 22.58 -35.60
CA TYR A 136 -5.74 22.36 -36.50
C TYR A 136 -5.66 21.06 -37.31
N ILE A 137 -5.02 20.01 -36.78
CA ILE A 137 -5.04 18.69 -37.41
C ILE A 137 -6.35 18.00 -37.02
N GLU A 138 -7.39 18.24 -37.83
CA GLU A 138 -8.71 17.62 -37.65
C GLU A 138 -8.65 16.10 -37.79
N GLY A 139 -9.39 15.40 -36.93
CA GLY A 139 -9.54 13.95 -36.96
C GLY A 139 -8.48 13.18 -36.17
N ILE A 140 -7.61 13.89 -35.44
CA ILE A 140 -6.74 13.24 -34.46
C ILE A 140 -7.56 12.84 -33.23
N GLU A 141 -7.47 11.60 -32.79
CA GLU A 141 -8.15 11.09 -31.61
C GLU A 141 -7.20 10.17 -30.85
N MET A 142 -7.18 10.32 -29.53
CA MET A 142 -6.41 9.43 -28.67
C MET A 142 -7.01 8.02 -28.72
N PRO A 143 -6.19 6.97 -28.90
CA PRO A 143 -6.67 5.60 -28.81
C PRO A 143 -7.09 5.26 -27.38
N GLU A 144 -8.24 4.60 -27.22
CA GLU A 144 -8.69 4.08 -25.92
C GLU A 144 -7.93 2.79 -25.56
N GLY A 145 -7.44 2.70 -24.32
CA GLY A 145 -6.82 1.47 -23.77
C GLY A 145 -5.43 1.15 -24.30
N VAL A 146 -4.70 2.16 -24.80
CA VAL A 146 -3.28 2.05 -25.18
C VAL A 146 -2.47 2.89 -24.21
N ASP A 147 -1.59 2.24 -23.46
CA ASP A 147 -0.75 2.88 -22.44
C ASP A 147 0.74 2.83 -22.82
N ASP A 148 1.10 2.14 -23.90
CA ASP A 148 2.48 2.06 -24.40
C ASP A 148 2.87 3.38 -25.12
N PRO A 149 3.95 4.06 -24.69
CA PRO A 149 4.38 5.33 -25.27
C PRO A 149 4.69 5.26 -26.77
N ASP A 150 5.32 4.17 -27.21
CA ASP A 150 5.75 4.00 -28.60
C ASP A 150 4.53 3.73 -29.50
N GLU A 151 3.55 2.96 -29.00
CA GLU A 151 2.28 2.72 -29.67
C GLU A 151 1.45 4.01 -29.78
N LEU A 152 1.32 4.77 -28.69
CA LEU A 152 0.63 6.07 -28.67
C LEU A 152 1.21 7.04 -29.71
N ARG A 153 2.55 7.10 -29.78
CA ARG A 153 3.27 7.93 -30.74
C ARG A 153 3.06 7.45 -32.18
N SER A 154 3.13 6.14 -32.42
CA SER A 154 2.92 5.55 -33.74
C SER A 154 1.51 5.83 -34.26
N ILE A 155 0.50 5.74 -33.40
CA ILE A 155 -0.90 6.03 -33.74
C ILE A 155 -1.06 7.52 -34.09
N ALA A 156 -0.47 8.43 -33.31
CA ALA A 156 -0.47 9.86 -33.61
C ALA A 156 0.19 10.16 -34.97
N GLU A 157 1.35 9.54 -35.25
CA GLU A 157 2.08 9.72 -36.51
C GLU A 157 1.25 9.28 -37.73
N GLU A 158 0.55 8.15 -37.62
CA GLU A 158 -0.35 7.66 -38.68
C GLU A 158 -1.50 8.63 -38.93
N GLN A 159 -2.15 9.13 -37.88
CA GLN A 159 -3.26 10.08 -38.01
C GLN A 159 -2.81 11.43 -38.62
N VAL A 160 -1.66 11.96 -38.19
CA VAL A 160 -1.05 13.16 -38.80
C VAL A 160 -0.76 12.93 -40.29
N ARG A 161 -0.22 11.77 -40.64
CA ARG A 161 0.08 11.40 -42.02
C ARG A 161 -1.18 11.34 -42.89
N GLU A 162 -2.25 10.72 -42.40
CA GLU A 162 -3.53 10.66 -43.11
C GLU A 162 -4.15 12.05 -43.32
N HIS A 163 -4.06 12.92 -42.31
CA HIS A 163 -4.49 14.31 -42.44
C HIS A 163 -3.76 15.04 -43.58
N PHE A 164 -2.43 14.95 -43.65
CA PHE A 164 -1.66 15.60 -44.71
C PHE A 164 -1.93 15.02 -46.11
N LYS A 165 -2.20 13.71 -46.23
CA LYS A 165 -2.63 13.11 -47.51
C LYS A 165 -3.95 13.70 -48.02
N ALA A 166 -4.86 14.06 -47.11
CA ALA A 166 -6.16 14.62 -47.47
C ALA A 166 -6.08 16.08 -47.99
N LEU A 167 -5.07 16.85 -47.58
CA LEU A 167 -4.91 18.27 -47.90
C LEU A 167 -4.29 18.59 -49.27
N ASN A 168 -4.30 17.63 -50.20
CA ASN A 168 -3.61 17.61 -51.50
C ASN A 168 -2.13 17.19 -51.36
N PRO A 169 -1.80 15.92 -51.67
CA PRO A 169 -0.58 15.29 -51.19
C PRO A 169 0.65 15.91 -51.85
N PRO A 170 1.66 16.33 -51.07
CA PRO A 170 2.97 16.62 -51.59
C PRO A 170 3.65 15.29 -52.00
N THR A 171 4.85 15.33 -52.59
CA THR A 171 5.59 14.08 -52.89
C THR A 171 5.81 13.27 -51.61
N GLU A 172 6.01 11.95 -51.70
CA GLU A 172 6.21 11.09 -50.52
C GLU A 172 7.31 11.63 -49.59
N ALA A 173 8.39 12.17 -50.16
CA ALA A 173 9.48 12.78 -49.40
C ALA A 173 9.08 14.09 -48.68
N GLU A 174 8.21 14.89 -49.28
CA GLU A 174 7.69 16.11 -48.65
C GLU A 174 6.64 15.79 -47.58
N LEU A 175 5.86 14.72 -47.76
CA LEU A 175 4.94 14.21 -46.74
C LEU A 175 5.70 13.72 -45.52
N ASP A 176 6.74 12.90 -45.72
CA ASP A 176 7.57 12.39 -44.62
C ASP A 176 8.22 13.52 -43.81
N GLU A 177 8.73 14.55 -44.48
CA GLU A 177 9.33 15.71 -43.80
C GLU A 177 8.28 16.52 -43.03
N ALA A 178 7.09 16.74 -43.60
CA ALA A 178 6.01 17.47 -42.93
C ALA A 178 5.49 16.73 -41.69
N VAL A 179 5.26 15.43 -41.79
CA VAL A 179 4.84 14.58 -40.67
C VAL A 179 5.89 14.60 -39.58
N LYS A 180 7.16 14.38 -39.95
CA LYS A 180 8.28 14.41 -39.00
C LYS A 180 8.39 15.74 -38.27
N GLN A 181 8.24 16.86 -38.98
CA GLN A 181 8.32 18.18 -38.38
C GLN A 181 7.20 18.41 -37.37
N ILE A 182 5.96 18.07 -37.72
CA ILE A 182 4.81 18.19 -36.82
C ILE A 182 4.94 17.28 -35.60
N MET A 183 5.30 16.00 -35.80
CA MET A 183 5.50 15.07 -34.69
C MET A 183 6.61 15.56 -33.75
N SER A 184 7.73 16.05 -34.30
CA SER A 184 8.81 16.60 -33.48
C SER A 184 8.38 17.86 -32.70
N ASP A 185 7.67 18.79 -33.34
CA ASP A 185 7.35 20.10 -32.77
C ASP A 185 6.15 20.05 -31.80
N GLN A 186 5.15 19.23 -32.09
CA GLN A 186 3.89 19.19 -31.34
C GLN A 186 3.77 17.97 -30.44
N TYR A 187 4.17 16.79 -30.93
CA TYR A 187 4.04 15.58 -30.14
C TYR A 187 5.27 15.35 -29.25
N ASP A 188 6.43 15.04 -29.84
CA ASP A 188 7.64 14.60 -29.14
C ASP A 188 8.10 15.64 -28.10
N ARG A 189 8.04 16.94 -28.45
CA ARG A 189 8.39 18.03 -27.54
C ARG A 189 7.45 18.11 -26.33
N VAL A 190 6.14 18.05 -26.58
CA VAL A 190 5.13 18.19 -25.51
C VAL A 190 5.12 16.93 -24.66
N PHE A 191 5.13 15.75 -25.29
CA PHE A 191 5.27 14.48 -24.60
C PHE A 191 6.48 14.50 -23.65
N ALA A 192 7.67 14.91 -24.11
CA ALA A 192 8.85 14.99 -23.26
C ALA A 192 8.75 16.05 -22.13
N GLU A 193 7.93 17.08 -22.28
CA GLU A 193 7.69 18.10 -21.24
C GLU A 193 6.74 17.61 -20.13
N TYR A 194 5.83 16.70 -20.48
CA TYR A 194 4.77 16.19 -19.60
C TYR A 194 5.00 14.77 -19.13
N PHE A 195 5.94 14.03 -19.72
CA PHE A 195 6.44 12.75 -19.22
C PHE A 195 7.34 13.01 -18.01
N ASP A 196 6.71 13.44 -16.92
CA ASP A 196 7.31 13.75 -15.63
C ASP A 196 6.54 12.99 -14.56
N PRO A 197 7.11 11.89 -14.01
CA PRO A 197 6.48 11.08 -12.98
C PRO A 197 5.99 11.91 -11.77
N ALA A 198 6.71 12.99 -11.43
CA ALA A 198 6.34 13.83 -10.30
C ALA A 198 5.06 14.64 -10.56
N LYS A 199 4.77 15.02 -11.81
CA LYS A 199 3.53 15.73 -12.18
C LYS A 199 2.34 14.78 -12.28
N ALA A 200 2.57 13.58 -12.82
CA ALA A 200 1.57 12.53 -12.93
C ALA A 200 0.96 12.23 -11.56
N THR A 201 1.81 11.98 -10.57
CA THR A 201 1.28 11.65 -9.25
C THR A 201 0.63 12.84 -8.55
N GLN A 202 1.15 14.05 -8.75
CA GLN A 202 0.52 15.25 -8.20
C GLN A 202 -0.92 15.42 -8.73
N SER A 203 -1.18 15.05 -9.98
CA SER A 203 -2.52 15.08 -10.58
C SER A 203 -3.46 14.10 -9.89
N GLU A 204 -3.03 12.86 -9.68
CA GLU A 204 -3.85 11.81 -9.06
C GLU A 204 -4.19 12.10 -7.61
N GLN A 205 -3.26 12.70 -6.86
CA GLN A 205 -3.47 13.11 -5.47
C GLN A 205 -4.31 14.38 -5.34
N GLN A 206 -4.53 15.13 -6.43
CA GLN A 206 -5.23 16.40 -6.35
C GLN A 206 -6.69 16.20 -5.92
N GLY A 207 -7.04 16.78 -4.76
CA GLY A 207 -8.39 16.70 -4.21
C GLY A 207 -8.65 15.46 -3.34
N ARG A 208 -7.67 14.56 -3.18
CA ARG A 208 -7.71 13.50 -2.17
C ARG A 208 -7.56 14.11 -0.77
N THR A 209 -8.23 13.50 0.21
CA THR A 209 -8.03 13.80 1.63
C THR A 209 -6.76 13.11 2.15
N ASP A 210 -6.26 13.54 3.32
CA ASP A 210 -5.07 12.93 3.94
C ASP A 210 -5.25 11.42 4.19
N GLY A 211 -6.44 10.98 4.58
CA GLY A 211 -6.74 9.55 4.76
C GLY A 211 -6.78 8.75 3.46
N GLN A 212 -7.22 9.36 2.36
CA GLN A 212 -7.17 8.73 1.03
C GLN A 212 -5.75 8.64 0.48
N ASN A 213 -4.90 9.63 0.76
CA ASN A 213 -3.49 9.55 0.41
C ASN A 213 -2.78 8.45 1.22
N LEU A 214 -3.18 8.24 2.47
CA LEU A 214 -2.56 7.29 3.38
C LEU A 214 -3.03 5.84 3.19
N PHE A 215 -4.33 5.63 2.95
CA PHE A 215 -4.95 4.29 2.96
C PHE A 215 -5.53 3.87 1.60
N GLY A 216 -5.32 4.68 0.57
CA GLY A 216 -5.77 4.45 -0.81
C GLY A 216 -6.95 5.35 -1.22
N ALA A 217 -7.06 5.62 -2.52
CA ALA A 217 -8.03 6.58 -3.08
C ALA A 217 -9.49 6.27 -2.72
N ASP A 218 -9.83 5.00 -2.57
CA ASP A 218 -11.18 4.52 -2.24
C ASP A 218 -11.48 4.50 -0.73
N ALA A 219 -10.51 4.85 0.12
CA ALA A 219 -10.73 4.92 1.55
C ALA A 219 -11.68 6.07 1.90
N LYS A 220 -12.60 5.82 2.84
CA LYS A 220 -13.62 6.79 3.27
C LYS A 220 -13.40 7.20 4.73
N PRO A 221 -13.88 8.37 5.19
CA PRO A 221 -13.97 8.66 6.61
C PRO A 221 -14.81 7.62 7.36
N ILE A 222 -14.46 7.31 8.61
CA ILE A 222 -15.18 6.33 9.44
C ILE A 222 -16.65 6.71 9.67
N GLU A 223 -17.00 7.99 9.59
CA GLU A 223 -18.37 8.47 9.70
C GLU A 223 -19.27 8.01 8.54
N GLU A 224 -18.69 7.57 7.42
CA GLU A 224 -19.42 7.01 6.29
C GLU A 224 -19.72 5.51 6.43
N LEU A 225 -19.15 4.83 7.44
CA LEU A 225 -19.45 3.42 7.71
C LEU A 225 -20.84 3.28 8.35
N ASP A 226 -21.78 2.67 7.61
CA ASP A 226 -23.06 2.22 8.15
C ASP A 226 -22.90 0.82 8.79
N SER A 227 -22.91 0.73 10.12
CA SER A 227 -22.79 -0.55 10.83
C SER A 227 -23.96 -1.51 10.60
N SER A 228 -25.11 -1.00 10.16
CA SER A 228 -26.33 -1.77 9.93
C SER A 228 -26.46 -2.30 8.50
N ASP A 229 -25.79 -1.66 7.55
CA ASP A 229 -25.63 -2.12 6.16
C ASP A 229 -24.20 -1.86 5.66
N PRO A 230 -23.20 -2.58 6.22
CA PRO A 230 -21.80 -2.29 5.98
C PRO A 230 -21.38 -2.64 4.54
N GLU A 231 -20.79 -1.67 3.83
CA GLU A 231 -20.15 -1.89 2.53
C GLU A 231 -18.70 -2.34 2.71
N ARG A 232 -18.26 -3.29 1.88
CA ARG A 232 -16.84 -3.68 1.76
C ARG A 232 -16.01 -2.43 1.45
N GLY A 233 -14.90 -2.25 2.16
CA GLY A 233 -13.99 -1.14 1.92
C GLY A 233 -13.11 -0.80 3.12
N LYS A 234 -12.41 0.32 2.97
CA LYS A 234 -11.49 0.89 3.96
C LYS A 234 -12.06 2.20 4.49
N TYR A 235 -12.02 2.34 5.81
CA TYR A 235 -12.57 3.49 6.52
C TYR A 235 -11.55 3.99 7.53
N TYR A 236 -11.17 5.27 7.46
CA TYR A 236 -10.15 5.83 8.33
C TYR A 236 -10.74 6.77 9.39
N SER A 237 -10.14 6.72 10.57
CA SER A 237 -10.40 7.63 11.67
C SER A 237 -9.90 9.05 11.37
N ALA A 238 -10.48 10.06 12.03
CA ALA A 238 -10.13 11.47 11.80
C ALA A 238 -8.69 11.84 12.20
N ASP A 239 -8.09 11.11 13.16
CA ASP A 239 -6.68 11.23 13.55
C ASP A 239 -5.74 10.37 12.69
N LEU A 240 -6.31 9.58 11.76
CA LEU A 240 -5.62 8.66 10.86
C LEU A 240 -4.90 7.50 11.56
N GLU A 241 -5.04 7.34 12.88
CA GLU A 241 -4.33 6.30 13.65
C GLU A 241 -5.03 4.93 13.57
N THR A 242 -6.27 4.89 13.09
CA THR A 242 -7.05 3.66 12.91
C THR A 242 -7.61 3.53 11.50
N LEU A 243 -7.33 2.39 10.88
CA LEU A 243 -7.94 1.92 9.64
C LEU A 243 -8.94 0.81 9.98
N THR A 244 -10.23 1.08 9.83
CA THR A 244 -11.28 0.07 9.85
C THR A 244 -11.44 -0.52 8.45
N THR A 245 -11.31 -1.82 8.34
CA THR A 245 -11.43 -2.53 7.07
C THR A 245 -12.60 -3.52 7.16
N VAL A 246 -13.43 -3.54 6.12
CA VAL A 246 -14.70 -4.27 6.07
C VAL A 246 -14.68 -5.22 4.89
N TRP A 247 -14.95 -6.50 5.15
CA TRP A 247 -14.93 -7.56 4.14
C TRP A 247 -15.90 -8.70 4.46
N ASP A 248 -16.05 -9.64 3.52
CA ASP A 248 -16.87 -10.83 3.72
C ASP A 248 -16.32 -11.68 4.86
N CYS A 249 -17.13 -12.02 5.86
CA CYS A 249 -16.70 -12.90 6.94
C CYS A 249 -16.21 -14.25 6.41
N ALA A 250 -15.03 -14.67 6.82
CA ALA A 250 -14.48 -15.96 6.44
C ALA A 250 -15.29 -17.12 7.00
N SER A 251 -15.43 -18.15 6.18
CA SER A 251 -16.06 -19.42 6.58
C SER A 251 -15.07 -20.38 7.24
N ASP A 252 -13.77 -20.20 6.95
CA ASP A 252 -12.65 -20.97 7.48
C ASP A 252 -11.50 -20.04 7.89
N PRO A 253 -10.79 -20.29 9.00
CA PRO A 253 -9.64 -19.48 9.43
C PRO A 253 -8.48 -19.37 8.44
N LEU A 254 -8.36 -20.30 7.49
CA LEU A 254 -7.31 -20.33 6.47
C LEU A 254 -7.84 -19.91 5.09
N ASP A 255 -9.01 -19.26 5.05
CA ASP A 255 -9.63 -18.79 3.81
C ASP A 255 -8.86 -17.60 3.23
N ALA A 256 -7.86 -17.90 2.40
CA ALA A 256 -7.08 -16.92 1.67
C ALA A 256 -7.87 -16.18 0.57
N SER A 257 -9.18 -16.42 0.40
CA SER A 257 -10.00 -15.66 -0.54
C SER A 257 -10.62 -14.40 0.07
N THR A 258 -10.63 -14.29 1.40
CA THR A 258 -11.21 -13.15 2.13
C THR A 258 -10.27 -12.73 3.28
N TYR A 259 -9.35 -11.82 2.98
CA TYR A 259 -8.39 -11.29 3.93
C TYR A 259 -8.07 -9.82 3.69
N GLU A 260 -7.48 -9.19 4.69
CA GLU A 260 -6.80 -7.90 4.60
C GLU A 260 -5.41 -8.04 5.23
N SER A 261 -4.50 -7.11 4.94
CA SER A 261 -3.14 -7.14 5.44
C SER A 261 -2.88 -6.06 6.49
N ALA A 262 -2.27 -6.42 7.62
CA ALA A 262 -1.55 -5.48 8.46
C ALA A 262 -0.09 -5.41 8.00
N TRP A 263 0.46 -4.19 7.89
CA TRP A 263 1.71 -3.94 7.20
C TRP A 263 2.64 -3.06 8.03
N PHE A 264 3.89 -3.48 8.12
CA PHE A 264 5.02 -2.63 8.50
C PHE A 264 5.59 -2.03 7.22
N GLN A 265 5.51 -0.71 7.07
CA GLN A 265 6.06 -0.03 5.89
C GLN A 265 7.35 0.68 6.22
N VAL A 266 8.30 0.59 5.28
CA VAL A 266 9.57 1.29 5.28
C VAL A 266 9.69 2.14 4.03
N LEU A 267 10.42 3.25 4.15
CA LEU A 267 10.85 4.04 3.01
C LEU A 267 12.23 3.56 2.55
N THR A 268 12.37 3.25 1.26
CA THR A 268 13.67 2.88 0.68
C THR A 268 14.50 4.12 0.34
N SER A 269 15.76 3.90 -0.07
CA SER A 269 16.65 4.99 -0.49
C SER A 269 16.17 5.76 -1.72
N ASP A 270 15.24 5.19 -2.49
CA ASP A 270 14.67 5.78 -3.69
C ASP A 270 13.30 6.43 -3.42
N ASP A 271 12.97 6.68 -2.15
CA ASP A 271 11.68 7.22 -1.67
C ASP A 271 10.46 6.34 -2.03
N GLU A 272 10.67 5.06 -2.33
CA GLU A 272 9.59 4.10 -2.54
C GLU A 272 9.12 3.49 -1.22
N GLN A 273 7.81 3.35 -1.06
CA GLN A 273 7.23 2.64 0.08
C GLN A 273 7.20 1.15 -0.17
N HIS A 274 7.75 0.39 0.77
CA HIS A 274 7.82 -1.06 0.69
C HIS A 274 7.32 -1.68 1.99
N SER A 275 6.59 -2.79 1.88
CA SER A 275 6.21 -3.56 3.07
C SER A 275 7.40 -4.39 3.55
N PHE A 276 7.92 -4.08 4.73
CA PHE A 276 8.96 -4.84 5.42
C PHE A 276 8.39 -6.15 5.98
N ALA A 277 7.22 -6.08 6.60
CA ALA A 277 6.53 -7.25 7.15
C ALA A 277 5.03 -7.15 6.91
N VAL A 278 4.39 -8.26 6.55
CA VAL A 278 2.97 -8.33 6.23
C VAL A 278 2.33 -9.50 6.96
N ALA A 279 1.26 -9.23 7.71
CA ALA A 279 0.44 -10.25 8.34
C ALA A 279 -0.93 -10.27 7.66
N HIS A 280 -1.31 -11.43 7.12
CA HIS A 280 -2.59 -11.61 6.45
C HIS A 280 -3.67 -12.03 7.44
N ILE A 281 -4.64 -11.13 7.61
CA ILE A 281 -5.68 -11.20 8.62
C ILE A 281 -6.99 -11.61 7.98
N THR A 282 -7.66 -12.58 8.60
CA THR A 282 -9.05 -12.88 8.32
C THR A 282 -9.89 -12.84 9.59
N SER A 283 -11.21 -12.72 9.44
CA SER A 283 -12.13 -12.64 10.57
C SER A 283 -13.42 -13.42 10.30
N THR A 284 -13.98 -14.00 11.36
CA THR A 284 -15.19 -14.83 11.28
C THR A 284 -16.40 -14.12 11.90
N LYS A 285 -17.61 -14.63 11.61
CA LYS A 285 -18.87 -14.09 12.15
C LYS A 285 -18.97 -14.03 13.67
N ASN A 286 -18.15 -14.81 14.37
CA ASN A 286 -18.10 -14.77 15.83
C ASN A 286 -17.25 -13.61 16.36
N GLY A 287 -16.65 -12.82 15.46
CA GLY A 287 -15.69 -11.75 15.76
C GLY A 287 -14.31 -12.30 16.15
N ASP A 288 -13.95 -13.49 15.70
CA ASP A 288 -12.60 -14.04 15.92
C ASP A 288 -11.70 -13.62 14.75
N ILE A 289 -10.50 -13.14 15.09
CA ILE A 289 -9.42 -12.79 14.17
C ILE A 289 -8.43 -13.96 14.09
N TYR A 290 -7.94 -14.19 12.88
CA TYR A 290 -6.87 -15.12 12.59
C TYR A 290 -5.82 -14.43 11.72
N ILE A 291 -4.55 -14.71 12.00
CA ILE A 291 -3.46 -14.49 11.05
C ILE A 291 -3.20 -15.86 10.45
N PHE A 292 -3.43 -16.04 9.15
CA PHE A 292 -3.23 -17.36 8.51
C PHE A 292 -1.89 -17.46 7.81
N ASP A 293 -1.29 -16.32 7.49
CA ASP A 293 0.01 -16.23 6.87
C ASP A 293 0.70 -14.92 7.26
N ALA A 294 2.02 -14.93 7.30
CA ALA A 294 2.83 -13.78 7.65
C ALA A 294 4.23 -13.89 7.06
N GLU A 295 4.70 -12.79 6.51
CA GLU A 295 5.95 -12.72 5.76
C GLU A 295 6.80 -11.54 6.24
N ILE A 296 8.11 -11.75 6.32
CA ILE A 296 9.10 -10.69 6.49
C ILE A 296 9.97 -10.71 5.25
N ARG A 297 10.10 -9.55 4.61
CA ARG A 297 10.88 -9.41 3.38
C ARG A 297 12.37 -9.48 3.70
N ASP A 298 13.12 -10.20 2.88
CA ASP A 298 14.59 -10.33 2.94
C ASP A 298 15.14 -10.95 4.24
N TYR A 299 14.27 -11.52 5.09
CA TYR A 299 14.67 -12.18 6.33
C TYR A 299 13.89 -13.48 6.55
N GLU A 300 14.60 -14.52 7.00
CA GLU A 300 14.01 -15.79 7.41
C GLU A 300 14.64 -16.29 8.72
N THR A 301 13.99 -17.27 9.36
CA THR A 301 14.58 -17.98 10.51
C THR A 301 15.35 -19.19 10.04
N ASP A 302 16.59 -19.36 10.51
CA ASP A 302 17.39 -20.54 10.24
C ASP A 302 16.87 -21.79 10.99
N VAL A 303 17.57 -22.93 10.85
CA VAL A 303 17.20 -24.19 11.52
C VAL A 303 17.26 -24.15 13.05
N ASN A 304 17.93 -23.14 13.63
CA ASN A 304 18.01 -22.91 15.06
C ASN A 304 16.95 -21.91 15.55
N GLY A 305 16.20 -21.29 14.63
CA GLY A 305 15.23 -20.24 14.92
C GLY A 305 15.85 -18.84 14.99
N ASP A 306 17.11 -18.68 14.58
CA ASP A 306 17.80 -17.39 14.57
C ASP A 306 17.42 -16.64 13.28
N TRP A 307 17.08 -15.35 13.39
CA TRP A 307 16.82 -14.50 12.22
C TRP A 307 18.10 -14.26 11.42
N ILE A 308 18.02 -14.45 10.11
CA ILE A 308 19.08 -14.21 9.13
C ILE A 308 18.51 -13.48 7.91
N ALA A 309 19.38 -12.77 7.17
CA ALA A 309 19.01 -12.25 5.86
C ALA A 309 18.93 -13.40 4.85
N ASP A 310 17.90 -13.40 4.01
CA ASP A 310 17.66 -14.36 2.90
C ASP A 310 18.62 -14.13 1.71
#